data_AF-A0A938DAM5-F1
#
_entry.id   AF-A0A938DAM5-F1
#
_cell.length_a   1.000
_cell.length_b   1.000
_cell.length_c   1.000
_cell.angle_alpha   90.00
_cell.angle_beta   90.00
_cell.angle_gamma   90.00
#
_symmetry.space_group_name_H-M   'P 1'
#
loop_
_entity.id
_entity.type
_entity.pdbx_description
1 polymer ?
#
loop_
_entity_poly.entity_id
_entity_poly.type
_entity_poly.pdbx_seq_one_letter_code
_entity_poly.pdbx_strand_id
1 'polypeptide(L)'
;MTRAEVIALLGSRDPLAVAAGLPVPAEVGWLRGNARGEGIEVVHYGAGTTDAEVADRLLDIATRAGDVRAVLLVPGGDTAETPGSWGNEDLLVTAVARRVLPGVPIRPDWVALGEPACQVAVSFGADEWVIPDGVDADPDHLAEAVGARAVAR
;
A
#
# COMPACT_ATOMS: atom_id res chain seq x y z
N MET A 1 7.07 13.29 -9.75
CA MET A 1 6.39 14.15 -8.74
C MET A 1 7.42 14.80 -7.86
N THR A 2 7.15 16.00 -7.38
CA THR A 2 7.99 16.72 -6.42
C THR A 2 7.59 16.39 -4.98
N ARG A 3 8.47 16.66 -4.02
CA ARG A 3 8.19 16.52 -2.58
C ARG A 3 6.95 17.31 -2.14
N ALA A 4 6.81 18.54 -2.61
CA ALA A 4 5.69 19.39 -2.26
C ALA A 4 4.35 18.83 -2.78
N GLU A 5 4.34 18.26 -4.00
CA GLU A 5 3.16 17.61 -4.57
C GLU A 5 2.74 16.38 -3.75
N VAL A 6 3.71 15.53 -3.36
CA VAL A 6 3.42 14.32 -2.56
C VAL A 6 2.85 14.71 -1.19
N ILE A 7 3.45 15.68 -0.50
CA ILE A 7 2.95 16.19 0.78
C ILE A 7 1.55 16.79 0.62
N ALA A 8 1.29 17.54 -0.46
CA ALA A 8 -0.04 18.11 -0.71
C ALA A 8 -1.12 17.02 -0.89
N LEU A 9 -0.79 15.91 -1.56
CA LEU A 9 -1.72 14.79 -1.69
C LEU A 9 -1.98 14.12 -0.34
N LEU A 10 -0.95 13.84 0.46
CA LEU A 10 -1.11 13.27 1.81
C LEU A 10 -1.93 14.20 2.73
N GLY A 11 -1.67 15.50 2.65
CA GLY A 11 -2.39 16.52 3.42
C GLY A 11 -3.85 16.73 2.99
N SER A 12 -4.25 16.26 1.81
CA SER A 12 -5.64 16.40 1.34
C SER A 12 -6.64 15.56 2.16
N ARG A 13 -6.15 14.45 2.74
CA ARG A 13 -6.96 13.47 3.49
C ARG A 13 -8.17 12.92 2.71
N ASP A 14 -8.11 12.97 1.37
CA ASP A 14 -9.14 12.49 0.45
C ASP A 14 -8.59 11.40 -0.47
N PRO A 15 -8.64 10.12 -0.07
CA PRO A 15 -8.09 9.04 -0.87
C PRO A 15 -8.85 8.82 -2.18
N LEU A 16 -10.12 9.23 -2.28
CA LEU A 16 -10.90 9.06 -3.52
C LEU A 16 -10.47 10.09 -4.57
N ALA A 17 -10.33 11.37 -4.16
CA ALA A 17 -9.82 12.40 -5.04
C ALA A 17 -8.37 12.12 -5.44
N VAL A 18 -7.56 11.61 -4.51
CA VAL A 18 -6.24 11.11 -4.86
C VAL A 18 -6.42 9.94 -5.82
N ALA A 19 -7.05 8.81 -5.51
CA ALA A 19 -7.13 7.65 -6.41
C ALA A 19 -7.78 7.90 -7.78
N ALA A 20 -8.53 8.99 -7.97
CA ALA A 20 -9.13 9.35 -9.25
C ALA A 20 -8.13 9.26 -10.42
N GLY A 21 -8.51 8.51 -11.45
CA GLY A 21 -7.70 8.30 -12.65
C GLY A 21 -6.57 7.28 -12.52
N LEU A 22 -6.34 6.69 -11.33
CA LEU A 22 -5.48 5.51 -11.24
C LEU A 22 -6.16 4.32 -11.92
N PRO A 23 -5.43 3.51 -12.70
CA PRO A 23 -5.96 2.25 -13.17
C PRO A 23 -6.17 1.32 -11.97
N VAL A 24 -7.35 0.73 -11.86
CA VAL A 24 -7.56 -0.42 -10.97
C VAL A 24 -6.78 -1.59 -11.57
N PRO A 25 -5.93 -2.30 -10.81
CA PRO A 25 -5.17 -3.43 -11.32
C PRO A 25 -6.10 -4.53 -11.82
N ALA A 26 -5.87 -5.02 -13.05
CA ALA A 26 -6.57 -6.19 -13.58
C ALA A 26 -6.10 -7.50 -12.93
N GLU A 27 -4.88 -7.50 -12.39
CA GLU A 27 -4.26 -8.62 -11.71
C GLU A 27 -3.71 -8.17 -10.36
N VAL A 28 -3.86 -9.04 -9.36
CA VAL A 28 -3.25 -8.87 -8.03
C VAL A 28 -2.31 -10.06 -7.81
N GLY A 29 -1.02 -9.78 -7.68
CA GLY A 29 -0.03 -10.78 -7.29
C GLY A 29 -0.32 -11.29 -5.88
N TRP A 30 -0.11 -12.58 -5.62
CA TRP A 30 -0.19 -13.08 -4.24
C TRP A 30 0.84 -14.16 -3.96
N LEU A 31 1.29 -14.20 -2.71
CA LEU A 31 2.12 -15.25 -2.16
C LEU A 31 1.81 -15.48 -0.68
N ARG A 32 2.27 -16.61 -0.15
CA ARG A 32 2.20 -16.94 1.28
C ARG A 32 3.52 -16.63 1.99
N GLY A 33 3.44 -16.22 3.25
CA GLY A 33 4.59 -16.14 4.14
C GLY A 33 4.87 -14.74 4.68
N ASN A 34 6.16 -14.37 4.74
CA ASN A 34 6.61 -13.10 5.31
C ASN A 34 6.61 -11.99 4.26
N ALA A 35 5.94 -10.87 4.56
CA ALA A 35 5.87 -9.71 3.67
C ALA A 35 7.21 -8.99 3.49
N ARG A 36 8.15 -9.19 4.40
CA ARG A 36 9.49 -8.60 4.39
C ARG A 36 10.51 -9.56 3.76
N GLY A 37 11.56 -8.98 3.18
CA GLY A 37 12.66 -9.74 2.59
C GLY A 37 13.60 -8.85 1.79
N GLU A 38 14.54 -9.48 1.08
CA GLU A 38 15.45 -8.79 0.18
C GLU A 38 14.68 -8.07 -0.94
N GLY A 39 15.10 -6.84 -1.25
CA GLY A 39 14.46 -5.98 -2.25
C GLY A 39 13.09 -5.43 -1.85
N ILE A 40 12.61 -5.67 -0.62
CA ILE A 40 11.36 -5.09 -0.11
C ILE A 40 11.66 -3.78 0.63
N GLU A 41 11.11 -2.69 0.13
CA GLU A 41 11.20 -1.39 0.77
C GLU A 41 10.01 -1.15 1.67
N VAL A 42 10.26 -0.63 2.87
CA VAL A 42 9.20 -0.34 3.85
C VAL A 42 8.91 1.16 3.88
N VAL A 43 7.63 1.50 3.86
CA VAL A 43 7.11 2.85 4.07
C VAL A 43 6.20 2.80 5.29
N HIS A 44 6.65 3.43 6.37
CA HIS A 44 5.82 3.66 7.55
C HIS A 44 4.92 4.87 7.32
N TYR A 45 3.71 4.87 7.87
CA TYR A 45 2.76 5.98 7.80
C TYR A 45 1.83 6.01 9.02
N GLY A 46 1.06 7.08 9.21
CA GLY A 46 0.16 7.23 10.35
C GLY A 46 0.89 7.54 11.65
N ALA A 47 0.49 6.90 12.76
CA ALA A 47 0.98 7.20 14.10
C ALA A 47 2.53 7.24 14.16
N GLY A 48 3.08 8.36 14.65
CA GLY A 48 4.52 8.57 14.77
C GLY A 48 5.27 8.85 13.46
N THR A 49 4.58 9.02 12.33
CA THR A 49 5.18 9.38 11.04
C THR A 49 4.50 10.61 10.43
N THR A 50 5.28 11.58 9.99
CA THR A 50 4.76 12.79 9.34
C THR A 50 4.60 12.60 7.83
N ASP A 51 3.69 13.36 7.20
CA ASP A 51 3.51 13.36 5.74
C ASP A 51 4.82 13.68 4.99
N ALA A 52 5.69 14.50 5.60
CA ALA A 52 7.02 14.82 5.09
C ALA A 52 7.92 13.58 5.04
N GLU A 53 7.95 12.77 6.10
CA GLU A 53 8.73 11.54 6.16
C GLU A 53 8.21 10.48 5.18
N VAL A 54 6.88 10.33 5.05
CA VAL A 54 6.27 9.45 4.03
C VAL A 54 6.68 9.90 2.63
N ALA A 55 6.59 11.19 2.34
CA ALA A 55 6.94 11.75 1.03
C ALA A 55 8.42 11.55 0.70
N ASP A 56 9.32 11.87 1.64
CA ASP A 56 10.76 11.70 1.48
C ASP A 56 11.10 10.24 1.21
N ARG A 57 10.46 9.31 1.93
CA ARG A 57 10.67 7.89 1.76
C ARG A 57 10.20 7.37 0.41
N LEU A 58 9.00 7.74 -0.04
CA LEU A 58 8.49 7.33 -1.35
C LEU A 58 9.35 7.86 -2.50
N LEU A 59 9.84 9.10 -2.38
CA LEU A 59 10.70 9.71 -3.38
C LEU A 59 12.11 9.10 -3.40
N ASP A 60 12.68 8.76 -2.24
CA ASP A 60 13.92 7.97 -2.15
C ASP A 60 13.79 6.65 -2.91
N ILE A 61 12.73 5.87 -2.63
CA ILE A 61 12.45 4.60 -3.31
C ILE A 61 12.33 4.82 -4.83
N ALA A 62 11.65 5.89 -5.26
CA ALA A 62 11.47 6.20 -6.67
C ALA A 62 12.80 6.40 -7.42
N THR A 63 13.85 6.91 -6.74
CA THR A 63 15.18 7.10 -7.37
C THR A 63 15.88 5.80 -7.75
N ARG A 64 15.46 4.69 -7.16
CA ARG A 64 16.06 3.34 -7.31
C ARG A 64 15.01 2.27 -7.57
N ALA A 65 13.88 2.66 -8.15
CA ALA A 65 12.73 1.77 -8.37
C ALA A 65 13.05 0.52 -9.20
N GLY A 66 14.07 0.56 -10.06
CA GLY A 66 14.53 -0.58 -10.85
C GLY A 66 15.13 -1.73 -10.02
N ASP A 67 15.58 -1.45 -8.80
CA ASP A 67 16.19 -2.42 -7.89
C ASP A 67 15.22 -2.86 -6.76
N VAL A 68 14.02 -2.30 -6.74
CA VAL A 68 13.01 -2.54 -5.69
C VAL A 68 12.03 -3.60 -6.16
N ARG A 69 11.96 -4.72 -5.45
CA ARG A 69 11.01 -5.80 -5.74
C ARG A 69 9.58 -5.39 -5.43
N ALA A 70 9.36 -4.72 -4.30
CA ALA A 70 8.05 -4.23 -3.89
C ALA A 70 8.18 -3.21 -2.75
N VAL A 71 7.11 -2.47 -2.51
CA VAL A 71 6.92 -1.63 -1.33
C VAL A 71 5.90 -2.25 -0.39
N LEU A 72 6.28 -2.39 0.89
CA LEU A 72 5.39 -2.74 1.98
C LEU A 72 4.95 -1.47 2.72
N LEU A 73 3.66 -1.18 2.71
CA LEU A 73 3.04 -0.08 3.43
C LEU A 73 2.65 -0.55 4.84
N VAL A 74 3.32 -0.01 5.86
CA VAL A 74 3.14 -0.43 7.26
C VAL A 74 2.56 0.72 8.08
N PRO A 75 1.33 0.61 8.61
CA PRO A 75 0.78 1.62 9.49
C PRO A 75 1.58 1.69 10.80
N GLY A 76 1.66 2.88 11.37
CA GLY A 76 2.19 3.10 12.72
C GLY A 76 1.31 2.39 13.75
N GLY A 77 1.93 1.93 14.84
CA GLY A 77 1.23 1.22 15.90
C GLY A 77 0.22 2.11 16.64
N ASP A 78 -0.81 1.49 17.21
CA ASP A 78 -1.77 2.17 18.08
C ASP A 78 -1.06 2.84 19.26
N THR A 79 -1.25 4.15 19.40
CA THR A 79 -0.98 4.86 20.64
C THR A 79 -2.30 5.40 21.20
N ALA A 80 -2.35 5.64 22.51
CA ALA A 80 -3.54 6.22 23.15
C ALA A 80 -3.92 7.61 22.57
N GLU A 81 -2.96 8.30 21.95
CA GLU A 81 -3.12 9.65 21.39
C GLU A 81 -3.33 9.63 19.86
N THR A 82 -2.89 8.57 19.19
CA THR A 82 -3.06 8.34 17.74
C THR A 82 -3.31 6.86 17.50
N PRO A 83 -4.57 6.44 17.29
CA PRO A 83 -4.84 5.07 16.84
C PRO A 83 -4.18 4.83 15.48
N GLY A 84 -3.70 3.60 15.28
CA GLY A 84 -2.98 3.10 14.13
C GLY A 84 -3.90 3.04 12.93
N SER A 85 -3.88 4.12 12.15
CA SER A 85 -4.64 4.31 10.91
C SER A 85 -6.18 4.27 11.03
N TRP A 86 -6.83 5.06 10.18
CA TRP A 86 -8.29 5.28 10.17
C TRP A 86 -8.97 4.59 8.98
N GLY A 87 -8.33 3.62 8.32
CA GLY A 87 -8.78 3.07 7.03
C GLY A 87 -8.56 4.05 5.88
N ASN A 88 -9.04 5.29 6.05
CA ASN A 88 -8.90 6.38 5.08
C ASN A 88 -7.42 6.70 4.78
N GLU A 89 -6.56 6.64 5.79
CA GLU A 89 -5.13 6.88 5.64
C GLU A 89 -4.42 5.74 4.89
N ASP A 90 -4.79 4.48 5.14
CA ASP A 90 -4.24 3.32 4.41
C ASP A 90 -4.49 3.45 2.90
N LEU A 91 -5.74 3.80 2.54
CA LEU A 91 -6.16 3.98 1.16
C LEU A 91 -5.47 5.19 0.51
N LEU A 92 -5.30 6.28 1.28
CA LEU A 92 -4.62 7.48 0.81
C LEU A 92 -3.15 7.21 0.50
N VAL A 93 -2.44 6.60 1.44
CA VAL A 93 -1.01 6.28 1.27
C VAL A 93 -0.82 5.29 0.14
N THR A 94 -1.73 4.32 -0.03
CA THR A 94 -1.73 3.40 -1.18
C THR A 94 -1.85 4.15 -2.50
N ALA A 95 -2.81 5.08 -2.62
CA ALA A 95 -3.00 5.88 -3.84
C ALA A 95 -1.85 6.85 -4.12
N VAL A 96 -1.24 7.41 -3.08
CA VAL A 96 -0.04 8.26 -3.20
C VAL A 96 1.16 7.42 -3.64
N ALA A 97 1.38 6.26 -3.02
CA ALA A 97 2.46 5.35 -3.39
C ALA A 97 2.35 4.93 -4.86
N ARG A 98 1.15 4.57 -5.34
CA ARG A 98 0.94 4.20 -6.76
C ARG A 98 1.27 5.34 -7.72
N ARG A 99 0.97 6.59 -7.37
CA ARG A 99 1.36 7.75 -8.20
C ARG A 99 2.86 7.94 -8.28
N VAL A 100 3.55 7.76 -7.14
CA VAL A 100 4.99 7.96 -7.06
C VAL A 100 5.74 6.79 -7.71
N LEU A 101 5.20 5.57 -7.62
CA LEU A 101 5.87 4.32 -7.98
C LEU A 101 5.03 3.48 -8.96
N PRO A 102 4.73 3.97 -10.17
CA PRO A 102 3.75 3.34 -11.07
C PRO A 102 4.11 1.90 -11.50
N GLY A 103 5.38 1.50 -11.45
CA GLY A 103 5.84 0.17 -11.85
C GLY A 103 6.34 -0.73 -10.72
N VAL A 104 6.28 -0.27 -9.46
CA VAL A 104 6.71 -1.08 -8.31
C VAL A 104 5.48 -1.72 -7.68
N PRO A 105 5.50 -3.03 -7.37
CA PRO A 105 4.41 -3.66 -6.63
C PRO A 105 4.20 -3.01 -5.26
N ILE A 106 2.94 -2.80 -4.89
CA ILE A 106 2.52 -2.16 -3.64
C ILE A 106 1.72 -3.17 -2.82
N ARG A 107 2.23 -3.42 -1.61
CA ARG A 107 1.71 -4.38 -0.63
C ARG A 107 1.26 -3.64 0.62
N PRO A 108 -0.05 -3.60 0.92
CA PRO A 108 -0.52 -3.26 2.26
C PRO A 108 -0.06 -4.34 3.27
N ASP A 109 0.26 -3.94 4.49
CA ASP A 109 0.63 -4.89 5.55
C ASP A 109 -0.59 -5.71 6.00
N TRP A 110 -0.69 -6.95 5.51
CA TRP A 110 -1.78 -7.86 5.83
C TRP A 110 -1.92 -8.15 7.32
N VAL A 111 -0.81 -8.24 8.05
CA VAL A 111 -0.84 -8.57 9.48
C VAL A 111 -1.42 -7.40 10.27
N ALA A 112 -1.07 -6.17 9.88
CA ALA A 112 -1.56 -4.97 10.56
C ALA A 112 -3.01 -4.62 10.16
N LEU A 113 -3.35 -4.73 8.87
CA LEU A 113 -4.61 -4.22 8.32
C LEU A 113 -5.72 -5.28 8.23
N GLY A 114 -5.34 -6.55 8.10
CA GLY A 114 -6.26 -7.65 7.83
C GLY A 114 -6.74 -7.71 6.38
N GLU A 115 -7.44 -8.80 6.09
CA GLU A 115 -7.91 -9.17 4.75
C GLU A 115 -8.84 -8.12 4.10
N PRO A 116 -9.90 -7.60 4.76
CA PRO A 116 -10.82 -6.68 4.10
C PRO A 116 -10.14 -5.37 3.66
N ALA A 117 -9.24 -4.84 4.48
CA ALA A 117 -8.50 -3.62 4.16
C ALA A 117 -7.53 -3.84 3.00
N CYS A 118 -6.82 -4.98 2.98
CA CYS A 118 -5.93 -5.34 1.87
C CYS A 118 -6.68 -5.54 0.55
N GLN A 119 -7.90 -6.09 0.61
CA GLN A 119 -8.77 -6.19 -0.55
C GLN A 119 -9.17 -4.81 -1.07
N VAL A 120 -9.71 -3.94 -0.22
CA VAL A 120 -10.16 -2.60 -0.64
C VAL A 120 -9.02 -1.75 -1.19
N ALA A 121 -7.81 -1.89 -0.64
CA ALA A 121 -6.62 -1.17 -1.09
C ALA A 121 -6.28 -1.40 -2.59
N VAL A 122 -6.74 -2.49 -3.21
CA VAL A 122 -6.54 -2.75 -4.64
C VAL A 122 -7.18 -1.66 -5.50
N SER A 123 -8.36 -1.18 -5.12
CA SER A 123 -9.04 -0.06 -5.78
C SER A 123 -8.28 1.27 -5.70
N PHE A 124 -7.26 1.34 -4.85
CA PHE A 124 -6.40 2.50 -4.63
C PHE A 124 -4.99 2.29 -5.18
N GLY A 125 -4.71 1.16 -5.85
CA GLY A 125 -3.46 0.91 -6.55
C GLY A 125 -2.52 -0.08 -5.88
N ALA A 126 -2.94 -0.77 -4.81
CA ALA A 126 -2.26 -1.98 -4.35
C ALA A 126 -2.43 -3.10 -5.39
N ASP A 127 -1.39 -3.87 -5.65
CA ASP A 127 -1.37 -4.91 -6.68
C ASP A 127 -0.64 -6.18 -6.25
N GLU A 128 -0.27 -6.29 -4.97
CA GLU A 128 0.30 -7.51 -4.43
C GLU A 128 -0.08 -7.77 -2.97
N TRP A 129 -0.43 -9.01 -2.67
CA TRP A 129 -0.71 -9.49 -1.32
C TRP A 129 0.36 -10.47 -0.86
N VAL A 130 0.81 -10.31 0.39
CA VAL A 130 1.55 -11.36 1.09
C VAL A 130 0.71 -11.83 2.25
N ILE A 131 0.10 -12.99 2.07
CA ILE A 131 -0.83 -13.55 3.04
C ILE A 131 -0.05 -14.40 4.03
N PRO A 132 -0.15 -14.19 5.35
CA PRO A 132 0.60 -14.99 6.32
C PRO A 132 0.32 -16.48 6.21
N ASP A 133 1.30 -17.29 6.57
CA ASP A 133 1.15 -18.75 6.61
C ASP A 133 0.06 -19.16 7.60
N GLY A 134 -0.78 -20.12 7.21
CA GLY A 134 -1.87 -20.64 8.04
C GLY A 134 -3.14 -19.77 8.10
N VAL A 135 -3.16 -18.62 7.43
CA VAL A 135 -4.40 -17.83 7.26
C VAL A 135 -5.27 -18.47 6.18
N ASP A 136 -6.54 -18.78 6.47
CA ASP A 136 -7.48 -19.34 5.50
C ASP A 136 -8.14 -18.23 4.67
N ALA A 137 -7.34 -17.56 3.85
CA ALA A 137 -7.81 -16.56 2.87
C ALA A 137 -7.87 -17.18 1.47
N ASP A 138 -8.90 -16.85 0.70
CA ASP A 138 -9.07 -17.23 -0.71
C ASP A 138 -8.70 -16.04 -1.63
N PRO A 139 -7.50 -16.03 -2.23
CA PRO A 139 -7.06 -14.92 -3.07
C PRO A 139 -7.94 -14.72 -4.31
N ASP A 140 -8.48 -15.80 -4.87
CA ASP A 140 -9.31 -15.72 -6.08
C ASP A 140 -10.63 -15.02 -5.76
N HIS A 141 -11.29 -15.44 -4.66
CA HIS A 141 -12.51 -14.77 -4.18
C HIS A 141 -12.26 -13.30 -3.85
N LEU A 142 -11.14 -12.99 -3.20
CA LEU A 142 -10.81 -11.62 -2.82
C LEU A 142 -10.58 -10.72 -4.04
N ALA A 143 -9.88 -11.22 -5.06
CA ALA A 143 -9.61 -10.47 -6.28
C ALA A 143 -10.89 -10.25 -7.10
N GLU A 144 -11.75 -11.27 -7.20
CA GLU A 144 -13.02 -11.18 -7.93
C GLU A 144 -13.90 -10.06 -7.39
N ALA A 145 -13.99 -9.92 -6.07
CA ALA A 145 -14.82 -8.91 -5.42
C ALA A 145 -14.39 -7.45 -5.72
N VAL A 146 -13.17 -7.24 -6.20
CA VAL A 146 -12.66 -5.93 -6.66
C VAL A 146 -12.47 -5.86 -8.17
N GLY A 147 -13.00 -6.84 -8.91
CA GLY A 147 -12.94 -6.88 -10.38
C GLY A 147 -11.55 -7.23 -10.94
N ALA A 148 -10.70 -7.88 -10.14
CA ALA A 148 -9.36 -8.30 -10.53
C ALA A 148 -9.24 -9.83 -10.56
N ARG A 149 -8.09 -10.32 -11.03
CA ARG A 149 -7.72 -11.73 -10.99
C ARG A 149 -6.50 -11.95 -10.10
N ALA A 150 -6.53 -12.96 -9.24
CA ALA A 150 -5.37 -13.30 -8.43
C ALA A 150 -4.32 -14.06 -9.27
N VAL A 151 -3.04 -13.76 -9.06
CA VAL A 151 -1.90 -14.39 -9.76
C VAL A 151 -0.86 -14.81 -8.73
N ALA A 152 -0.61 -16.11 -8.58
CA ALA A 152 0.47 -16.59 -7.73
C ALA A 152 1.84 -16.09 -8.22
N ARG A 153 2.70 -15.65 -7.30
CA ARG A 153 4.04 -15.09 -7.59
C ARG A 153 5.17 -15.85 -6.88
#